data_AF-A0A7X8I4T2-F1
#
_entry.id   AF-A0A7X8I4T2-F1
#
_cell.length_a   1.000
_cell.length_b   1.000
_cell.length_c   1.000
_cell.angle_alpha   90.00
_cell.angle_beta   90.00
_cell.angle_gamma   90.00
#
_symmetry.space_group_name_H-M   'P 1'
#
loop_
_entity.id
_entity.type
_entity.pdbx_description
1 polymer ?
#
loop_
_entity_poly.entity_id
_entity_poly.type
_entity_poly.pdbx_seq_one_letter_code
_entity_poly.pdbx_strand_id
1 'polypeptide(L)'
;MSIFETIMLACFGMAWPVNIMKTVRSKTARGRSLMFQAIIFIGYISGIIHKLLYSLDIVLFLYCLNLVMVGIDGTLLLYYKRKEA
;
A
#
# COMPACT_ATOMS: atom_id res chain seq x y z
N MET A 1 19.67 -9.82 -5.61
CA MET A 1 19.21 -8.63 -4.87
C MET A 1 19.31 -7.39 -5.75
N SER A 2 18.23 -7.00 -6.43
CA SER A 2 18.22 -5.79 -7.25
C SER A 2 17.94 -4.57 -6.37
N ILE A 3 18.95 -3.74 -6.12
CA ILE A 3 18.86 -2.50 -5.33
C ILE A 3 17.69 -1.61 -5.81
N PHE A 4 17.42 -1.60 -7.12
CA PHE A 4 16.29 -0.88 -7.71
C PHE A 4 14.91 -1.37 -7.24
N GLU A 5 14.74 -2.67 -7.01
CA GLU A 5 13.48 -3.24 -6.50
C GLU A 5 13.22 -2.76 -5.07
N THR A 6 14.25 -2.81 -4.22
CA THR A 6 14.21 -2.31 -2.85
C THR A 6 13.87 -0.81 -2.80
N ILE A 7 14.52 0.01 -3.63
CA ILE A 7 14.26 1.46 -3.68
C ILE A 7 12.85 1.73 -4.18
N MET A 8 12.39 1.03 -5.22
CA MET A 8 11.03 1.15 -5.74
C MET A 8 10.01 0.84 -4.63
N LEU A 9 10.17 -0.27 -3.91
CA LEU A 9 9.28 -0.67 -2.81
C LEU A 9 9.34 0.26 -1.61
N ALA A 10 10.51 0.82 -1.30
CA ALA A 10 10.66 1.83 -0.26
C ALA A 10 9.93 3.13 -0.64
N CYS A 11 10.03 3.55 -1.91
CA CYS A 11 9.34 4.73 -2.43
C CYS A 11 7.82 4.54 -2.43
N PHE A 12 7.35 3.37 -2.86
CA PHE A 12 5.94 2.98 -2.70
C PHE A 12 5.51 2.92 -1.23
N GLY A 13 6.38 2.37 -0.37
CA GLY A 13 6.18 2.31 1.07
C GLY A 13 5.94 3.68 1.69
N MET A 14 6.65 4.71 1.22
CA MET A 14 6.47 6.10 1.65
C MET A 14 5.22 6.78 1.06
N ALA A 15 4.68 6.29 -0.06
CA ALA A 15 3.45 6.85 -0.63
C ALA A 15 2.25 6.65 0.30
N TRP A 16 2.17 5.51 1.00
CA TRP A 16 1.08 5.19 1.94
C TRP A 16 1.02 6.10 3.17
N PRO A 17 2.08 6.33 3.97
CA PRO A 17 2.01 7.22 5.13
C PRO A 17 1.69 8.66 4.72
N VAL A 18 2.21 9.15 3.59
CA VAL A 18 1.84 10.47 3.05
C VAL A 18 0.34 10.52 2.74
N ASN A 19 -0.18 9.45 2.15
CA ASN A 19 -1.61 9.32 1.86
C ASN A 19 -2.44 9.25 3.14
N ILE A 20 -2.07 8.41 4.12
CA ILE A 20 -2.75 8.29 5.41
C ILE A 20 -2.79 9.65 6.11
N MET A 21 -1.65 10.35 6.19
CA MET A 21 -1.56 11.68 6.80
C MET A 21 -2.48 12.70 6.12
N LYS A 22 -2.54 12.69 4.78
CA LYS A 22 -3.46 13.55 4.03
C LYS A 22 -4.92 13.24 4.39
N THR A 23 -5.30 11.97 4.41
CA THR A 23 -6.69 11.54 4.71
C THR A 23 -7.08 11.91 6.14
N VAL A 24 -6.19 11.68 7.12
CA VAL A 24 -6.44 12.04 8.52
C VAL A 24 -6.57 13.56 8.70
N ARG A 25 -5.74 14.35 8.01
CA ARG A 25 -5.76 15.82 8.11
C ARG A 25 -6.95 16.43 7.38
N SER A 26 -7.27 15.96 6.18
CA SER A 26 -8.38 16.47 5.38
C SER A 26 -9.74 15.97 5.90
N LYS A 27 -9.76 14.85 6.64
CA LYS A 27 -10.97 14.15 7.12
C LYS A 27 -11.97 13.84 6.01
N THR A 28 -11.51 13.73 4.76
CA THR A 28 -12.31 13.48 3.57
C THR A 28 -11.66 12.41 2.70
N ALA A 29 -12.48 11.53 2.11
CA ALA A 29 -12.05 10.55 1.13
C ALA A 29 -12.37 10.98 -0.31
N ARG A 30 -12.76 12.25 -0.52
CA ARG A 30 -13.14 12.80 -1.81
C ARG A 30 -11.93 12.84 -2.76
N GLY A 31 -12.10 12.27 -3.97
CA GLY A 31 -11.06 12.19 -5.00
C GLY A 31 -10.13 10.96 -4.90
N ARG A 32 -10.32 10.07 -3.91
CA ARG A 32 -9.56 8.83 -3.78
C ARG A 32 -10.31 7.64 -4.37
N SER A 33 -9.61 6.85 -5.18
CA SER A 33 -10.15 5.65 -5.83
C SER A 33 -9.84 4.38 -5.03
N LEU A 34 -10.90 3.75 -4.50
CA LEU A 34 -10.81 2.42 -3.87
C LEU A 34 -10.31 1.37 -4.87
N MET A 35 -10.69 1.49 -6.14
CA MET A 35 -10.30 0.55 -7.18
C MET A 35 -8.80 0.59 -7.45
N PHE A 36 -8.21 1.79 -7.47
CA PHE A 36 -6.76 1.95 -7.60
C PHE A 36 -6.00 1.25 -6.47
N GLN A 37 -6.51 1.42 -5.25
CA GLN A 37 -5.92 0.81 -4.06
C GLN A 37 -6.04 -0.72 -4.07
N ALA A 38 -7.17 -1.26 -4.52
CA ALA A 38 -7.37 -2.70 -4.68
C ALA A 38 -6.42 -3.31 -5.73
N ILE A 39 -6.20 -2.62 -6.85
CA ILE A 39 -5.25 -3.05 -7.89
C ILE A 39 -3.83 -3.17 -7.31
N ILE A 40 -3.38 -2.16 -6.56
CA ILE A 40 -2.06 -2.20 -5.94
C ILE A 40 -1.96 -3.29 -4.87
N PHE A 41 -3.02 -3.51 -4.10
CA PHE A 41 -3.08 -4.60 -3.12
C PHE A 41 -2.83 -5.98 -3.77
N ILE A 42 -3.51 -6.25 -4.89
CA ILE A 42 -3.33 -7.49 -5.66
C ILE A 42 -1.91 -7.57 -6.22
N GLY A 43 -1.36 -6.45 -6.70
CA GLY A 43 0.03 -6.36 -7.17
C GLY A 43 1.04 -6.74 -6.08
N TYR A 44 0.85 -6.29 -4.85
CA TYR A 44 1.72 -6.69 -3.73
C TYR A 44 1.60 -8.17 -3.39
N ILE A 45 0.40 -8.74 -3.38
CA ILE A 45 0.20 -10.18 -3.15
C ILE A 45 0.95 -10.99 -4.22
N SER A 46 0.83 -10.61 -5.48
CA SER A 46 1.55 -11.28 -6.58
C SER A 46 3.07 -11.22 -6.39
N GLY A 47 3.61 -10.05 -6.01
CA GLY A 47 5.04 -9.89 -5.71
C GLY A 47 5.51 -10.72 -4.50
N ILE A 48 4.69 -10.80 -3.45
CA ILE A 48 4.95 -11.65 -2.28
C ILE A 48 5.02 -13.12 -2.69
N ILE A 49 4.03 -13.60 -3.46
CA ILE A 49 3.98 -15.00 -3.93
C ILE A 49 5.22 -15.31 -4.78
N HIS A 50 5.58 -14.43 -5.71
CA HIS A 50 6.78 -14.61 -6.53
C HIS A 50 8.05 -14.69 -5.67
N LYS A 51 8.22 -13.81 -4.67
CA LYS A 51 9.38 -13.88 -3.77
C LYS A 51 9.36 -15.14 -2.89
N LEU A 52 8.20 -15.57 -2.43
CA LEU A 52 8.07 -16.79 -1.62
C LEU A 52 8.47 -18.06 -2.41
N LEU A 53 8.16 -18.09 -3.71
CA LEU A 53 8.45 -19.23 -4.58
C LEU A 53 9.88 -19.24 -5.14
N TYR A 54 10.49 -18.08 -5.39
CA TYR A 54 11.74 -17.99 -6.14
C TYR A 54 12.94 -17.44 -5.35
N SER A 55 12.76 -16.54 -4.37
CA SER A 55 13.88 -15.95 -3.61
C SER A 55 13.41 -15.25 -2.33
N LEU A 56 13.72 -15.85 -1.16
CA LEU A 56 13.45 -15.27 0.16
C LEU A 56 14.49 -14.19 0.49
N ASP A 57 14.14 -12.95 0.16
CA ASP A 57 14.99 -11.78 0.34
C ASP A 57 14.42 -10.82 1.40
N ILE A 58 15.25 -9.90 1.91
CA ILE A 58 14.81 -8.77 2.77
C ILE A 58 13.71 -7.92 2.10
N VAL A 59 13.62 -7.97 0.76
CA VAL A 59 12.60 -7.30 -0.05
C VAL A 59 11.19 -7.83 0.26
N LEU A 60 11.05 -9.09 0.68
CA LEU A 60 9.78 -9.67 1.12
C LEU A 60 9.21 -8.91 2.33
N PHE A 61 10.06 -8.50 3.27
CA PHE A 61 9.64 -7.70 4.43
C PHE A 61 9.07 -6.34 3.99
N LEU A 62 9.69 -5.68 3.00
CA LEU A 62 9.19 -4.43 2.42
C LEU A 62 7.84 -4.62 1.73
N TYR A 63 7.62 -5.75 1.05
CA TYR A 63 6.33 -6.10 0.47
C TYR A 63 5.25 -6.29 1.55
N CYS A 64 5.54 -7.06 2.61
CA CYS A 64 4.62 -7.25 3.73
C CYS A 64 4.28 -5.93 4.42
N LEU A 65 5.27 -5.08 4.65
CA LEU A 65 5.07 -3.75 5.24
C LEU A 65 4.20 -2.86 4.34
N ASN A 66 4.44 -2.85 3.03
CA ASN A 66 3.59 -2.17 2.07
C ASN A 66 2.15 -2.70 2.10
N LEU A 67 1.96 -4.02 2.14
CA LEU A 67 0.65 -4.68 2.21
C LEU A 67 -0.16 -4.23 3.45
N VAL A 68 0.50 -4.16 4.61
CA VAL A 68 -0.12 -3.68 5.85
C VAL A 68 -0.48 -2.19 5.73
N MET A 69 0.42 -1.36 5.21
CA MET A 69 0.18 0.08 5.06
C MET A 69 -0.96 0.39 4.08
N VAL A 70 -1.02 -0.29 2.93
CA VAL A 70 -2.11 -0.12 1.98
C VAL A 70 -3.45 -0.59 2.56
N GLY A 71 -3.43 -1.63 3.42
CA GLY A 71 -4.61 -2.10 4.14
C GLY A 71 -5.11 -1.06 5.16
N ILE A 72 -4.21 -0.43 5.90
CA ILE A 72 -4.55 0.66 6.83
C ILE A 72 -5.10 1.88 6.07
N ASP A 73 -4.44 2.33 5.00
CA ASP A 73 -4.97 3.43 4.17
C ASP A 73 -6.35 3.07 3.60
N GLY A 74 -6.58 1.81 3.25
CA GLY A 74 -7.83 1.36 2.64
C GLY A 74 -8.99 1.32 3.64
N THR A 75 -8.74 0.82 4.85
CA THR A 75 -9.72 0.85 5.94
C THR A 75 -10.05 2.28 6.35
N LEU A 76 -9.04 3.16 6.41
CA LEU A 76 -9.22 4.58 6.64
C LEU A 76 -10.07 5.22 5.53
N LEU A 77 -9.80 4.89 4.26
CA LEU A 77 -10.55 5.41 3.13
C LEU A 77 -12.02 5.01 3.18
N LEU A 78 -12.30 3.73 3.48
CA LEU A 78 -13.66 3.21 3.63
C LEU A 78 -14.39 3.90 4.79
N TYR A 79 -13.70 4.13 5.91
CA TYR A 79 -14.27 4.82 7.07
C TYR A 79 -14.71 6.25 6.72
N TYR A 80 -13.85 7.05 6.09
CA TYR A 80 -14.19 8.41 5.71
C TYR A 80 -15.24 8.45 4.59
N LYS A 81 -15.18 7.55 3.60
CA LYS A 81 -16.24 7.46 2.58
C LYS A 81 -17.61 7.17 3.17
N ARG A 82 -17.70 6.27 4.17
CA ARG A 82 -18.97 5.98 4.86
C ARG A 82 -19.47 7.15 5.70
N LYS A 83 -18.56 7.97 6.24
CA LYS A 83 -18.94 9.17 7.00
C LYS A 83 -19.45 10.31 6.10
N GLU A 84 -19.02 10.33 4.84
CA GLU A 84 -19.41 11.33 3.84
C GLU A 84 -20.67 10.96 3.04
N ALA A 85 -21.15 9.71 3.16
CA ALA A 85 -22.36 9.19 2.52
C ALA A 85 -23.57 9.33 3.44
#